data_AF-A0A3B8K2M6-F1
#
_entry.id   AF-A0A3B8K2M6-F1
#
_cell.length_a   1.000
_cell.length_b   1.000
_cell.length_c   1.000
_cell.angle_alpha   90.00
_cell.angle_beta   90.00
_cell.angle_gamma   90.00
#
_symmetry.space_group_name_H-M   'P 1'
#
loop_
_entity.id
_entity.type
_entity.pdbx_description
1 polymer ?
#
loop_
_entity_poly.entity_id
_entity_poly.type
_entity_poly.pdbx_seq_one_letter_code
_entity_poly.pdbx_strand_id
1 'polypeptide(L)' 'NDLRDKAATHQEELAALMITYPSTHGVFEERVRDICQIVHHHGGQVYMDGANLNALVGICRPAEIGADVAHINLHKTFA' A
#
# COMPACT_ATOMS: atom_id res chain seq x y z
N ASN A 1 -9.56 -4.99 -12.39
CA ASN A 1 -9.31 -4.58 -13.79
C ASN A 1 -8.92 -3.12 -13.83
N ASP A 2 -9.72 -2.21 -13.27
CA ASP A 2 -9.41 -0.75 -13.21
C ASP A 2 -7.95 -0.36 -12.89
N LEU A 3 -7.36 -0.88 -11.80
CA LEU A 3 -5.96 -0.55 -11.45
C LEU A 3 -4.96 -0.98 -12.54
N ARG A 4 -5.13 -2.17 -13.11
CA ARG A 4 -4.25 -2.67 -14.18
C ARG A 4 -4.37 -1.80 -15.42
N ASP A 5 -5.59 -1.44 -15.77
CA ASP A 5 -5.88 -0.63 -16.96
C ASP A 5 -5.28 0.78 -16.82
N LYS A 6 -5.41 1.40 -15.64
CA LYS A 6 -4.79 2.70 -15.33
C LYS A 6 -3.27 2.63 -15.30
N ALA A 7 -2.73 1.63 -14.63
CA ALA A 7 -1.28 1.49 -14.48
C ALA A 7 -0.60 1.19 -15.84
N ALA A 8 -1.27 0.45 -16.74
CA ALA A 8 -0.81 0.28 -18.12
C ALA A 8 -0.94 1.58 -18.94
N THR A 9 -2.06 2.31 -18.80
CA THR A 9 -2.30 3.58 -19.51
C THR A 9 -1.25 4.65 -19.15
N HIS A 10 -0.80 4.67 -17.89
CA HIS A 10 0.14 5.66 -17.37
C HIS A 10 1.55 5.12 -17.17
N GLN A 11 1.92 3.96 -17.74
CA GLN A 11 3.17 3.26 -17.42
C GLN A 11 4.43 4.15 -17.53
N GLU A 12 4.51 5.04 -18.53
CA GLU A 12 5.67 5.91 -18.73
C GLU A 12 5.76 7.06 -17.72
N GLU A 13 4.66 7.39 -17.05
CA GLU A 13 4.52 8.52 -16.11
C GLU A 13 4.13 8.06 -14.69
N LEU A 14 3.99 6.75 -14.45
CA LEU A 14 3.51 6.19 -13.20
C LEU A 14 4.57 6.36 -12.10
N ALA A 15 4.40 7.39 -11.26
CA ALA A 15 5.30 7.62 -10.14
C ALA A 15 5.01 6.70 -8.94
N ALA A 16 3.76 6.71 -8.44
CA ALA A 16 3.43 5.97 -7.22
C ALA A 16 1.95 5.62 -7.08
N LEU A 17 1.68 4.61 -6.25
CA LEU A 17 0.37 4.31 -5.67
C LEU A 17 0.39 4.60 -4.17
N MET A 18 -0.65 5.25 -3.67
CA MET A 18 -0.89 5.41 -2.24
C MET A 18 -1.97 4.43 -1.78
N ILE A 19 -1.66 3.60 -0.79
CA ILE A 19 -2.60 2.66 -0.17
C ILE A 19 -2.73 2.92 1.32
N THR A 20 -3.89 2.60 1.89
CA THR A 20 -4.08 2.50 3.35
C THR A 20 -4.35 1.04 3.67
N TYR A 21 -3.56 0.45 4.58
CA TYR A 21 -3.71 -0.94 4.96
C TYR A 21 -3.66 -1.13 6.49
N PRO A 22 -4.67 -1.77 7.11
CA PRO A 22 -5.96 -2.16 6.54
C PRO A 22 -6.73 -0.97 5.95
N SER A 23 -7.68 -1.24 5.06
CA SER A 23 -8.45 -0.20 4.38
C SER A 23 -9.17 0.73 5.38
N THR A 24 -9.63 1.89 4.92
CA THR A 24 -10.40 2.84 5.75
C THR A 24 -11.72 2.27 6.27
N HIS A 25 -12.20 1.16 5.70
CA HIS A 25 -13.35 0.40 6.19
C HIS A 25 -12.97 -0.67 7.24
N GLY A 26 -11.69 -0.78 7.62
CA GLY A 26 -11.20 -1.75 8.60
C GLY A 26 -11.01 -3.17 8.06
N VAL A 27 -11.06 -3.36 6.74
CA VAL A 27 -10.94 -4.67 6.09
C VAL A 27 -9.52 -4.90 5.58
N PHE A 28 -8.99 -6.10 5.83
CA PHE A 28 -7.74 -6.60 5.23
C PHE A 28 -8.02 -7.02 3.78
N GLU A 29 -7.45 -6.29 2.83
CA GLU A 29 -7.52 -6.67 1.41
C GLU A 29 -6.61 -7.88 1.16
N GLU A 30 -7.19 -8.99 0.70
CA GLU A 30 -6.47 -10.25 0.43
C GLU A 30 -5.46 -10.08 -0.72
N ARG A 31 -5.78 -9.18 -1.66
CA ARG A 31 -4.99 -8.98 -2.89
C ARG A 31 -4.02 -7.81 -2.83
N VAL A 32 -3.71 -7.31 -1.64
CA VAL A 32 -2.83 -6.15 -1.47
C VAL A 32 -1.44 -6.35 -2.08
N ARG A 33 -0.91 -7.58 -2.05
CA ARG A 33 0.36 -7.93 -2.69
C ARG A 33 0.27 -7.88 -4.22
N ASP A 34 -0.82 -8.39 -4.80
CA ASP A 34 -1.06 -8.29 -6.25
C ASP A 34 -1.13 -6.82 -6.68
N ILE A 35 -1.77 -5.98 -5.87
CA ILE A 35 -1.88 -4.54 -6.10
C ILE A 35 -0.48 -3.90 -6.15
N CYS A 36 0.36 -4.18 -5.15
CA CYS A 36 1.74 -3.67 -5.13
C CYS A 36 2.54 -4.15 -6.34
N GLN A 37 2.42 -5.44 -6.69
CA GLN A 37 3.10 -6.02 -7.85
C GLN A 37 2.69 -5.38 -9.17
N ILE A 38 1.42 -5.04 -9.36
CA ILE A 38 0.96 -4.35 -10.57
C ILE A 38 1.66 -2.99 -10.72
N VAL A 39 1.78 -2.24 -9.63
CA VAL A 39 2.45 -0.92 -9.62
C VAL A 39 3.94 -1.07 -9.89
N HIS A 40 4.61 -2.00 -9.21
CA HIS A 40 6.03 -2.28 -9.42
C HIS A 40 6.32 -2.77 -10.84
N HIS A 41 5.45 -3.59 -11.42
CA HIS A 41 5.58 -4.07 -12.80
C HIS A 41 5.57 -2.93 -13.83
N HIS A 42 4.85 -1.85 -13.53
CA HIS A 42 4.77 -0.66 -14.37
C HIS A 42 5.71 0.48 -13.92
N GLY A 43 6.71 0.17 -13.08
CA GLY A 43 7.79 1.09 -12.71
C GLY A 43 7.47 2.07 -11.58
N GLY A 44 6.27 2.02 -11.02
CA GLY A 44 5.86 2.89 -9.90
C GLY A 44 6.36 2.39 -8.54
N GLN A 45 6.28 3.27 -7.54
CA GLN A 45 6.52 2.94 -6.13
C GLN A 45 5.21 2.84 -5.33
N VAL A 46 5.23 2.15 -4.21
CA VAL A 46 4.08 1.97 -3.32
C VAL A 46 4.33 2.71 -2.01
N TYR A 47 3.54 3.75 -1.79
CA TYR A 47 3.44 4.46 -0.52
C TYR A 47 2.30 3.85 0.32
N MET A 48 2.58 3.51 1.58
CA MET A 48 1.56 3.08 2.53
C MET A 48 1.29 4.16 3.59
N ASP A 49 0.04 4.54 3.70
CA ASP A 49 -0.48 5.27 4.85
C ASP A 49 -0.55 4.33 6.08
N GLY A 50 0.30 4.60 7.08
CA GLY A 50 0.39 3.84 8.32
C GLY A 50 -0.54 4.34 9.44
N ALA A 51 -1.55 5.14 9.15
CA ALA A 51 -2.52 5.60 10.16
C ALA A 51 -3.29 4.46 10.85
N ASN A 52 -3.33 3.27 10.23
CA ASN A 52 -3.95 2.04 10.74
C ASN A 52 -2.93 0.97 11.18
N LEU A 53 -1.66 1.35 11.41
CA LEU A 53 -0.58 0.42 11.73
C LEU A 53 -0.85 -0.42 13.00
N ASN A 54 -1.70 0.04 13.91
CA ASN A 54 -2.05 -0.70 15.13
C ASN A 54 -2.64 -2.10 14.85
N ALA A 55 -3.26 -2.29 13.68
CA ALA A 55 -3.77 -3.61 13.26
C ALA A 55 -2.69 -4.53 12.67
N LEU A 56 -1.48 -4.02 12.44
CA LEU A 56 -0.36 -4.74 11.81
C LEU A 56 0.78 -5.04 12.80
N VAL A 57 0.97 -4.23 13.84
CA VAL A 57 2.04 -4.39 14.83
C VAL A 57 2.03 -5.82 15.40
N GLY A 58 3.15 -6.53 15.24
CA GLY A 58 3.33 -7.90 15.73
C GLY A 58 2.76 -9.00 14.83
N ILE A 59 2.06 -8.66 13.74
CA ILE A 59 1.41 -9.62 12.83
C ILE A 59 2.07 -9.58 11.44
N CYS A 60 2.26 -8.38 10.87
CA CYS A 60 2.79 -8.20 9.52
C CYS A 60 3.55 -6.89 9.39
N ARG A 61 4.57 -6.84 8.54
CA ARG A 61 5.35 -5.63 8.26
C ARG A 61 4.94 -5.01 6.91
N PRO A 62 4.84 -3.67 6.80
CA PRO A 62 4.50 -2.99 5.54
C PRO A 62 5.37 -3.44 4.33
N ALA A 63 6.67 -3.65 4.55
CA ALA A 63 7.57 -4.15 3.51
C ALA A 63 7.19 -5.55 3.00
N GLU A 64 6.61 -6.42 3.83
CA GLU A 64 6.14 -7.76 3.43
C GLU A 64 4.84 -7.74 2.64
N ILE A 65 4.13 -6.61 2.69
CA ILE A 65 2.93 -6.33 1.90
C ILE A 65 3.33 -5.82 0.50
N GLY A 66 4.52 -5.23 0.38
CA GLY A 66 5.03 -4.64 -0.87
C GLY A 66 5.09 -3.10 -0.84
N ALA A 67 4.96 -2.47 0.33
CA ALA A 67 5.17 -1.04 0.46
C ALA A 67 6.66 -0.68 0.44
N ASP A 68 7.03 0.31 -0.36
CA ASP A 68 8.41 0.83 -0.45
C ASP A 68 8.69 1.86 0.65
N VAL A 69 7.66 2.64 1.00
CA VAL A 69 7.74 3.67 2.05
C VAL A 69 6.41 3.75 2.81
N ALA A 70 6.48 4.00 4.11
CA ALA A 70 5.31 4.28 4.92
C ALA A 70 5.59 5.40 5.91
N HIS A 71 4.58 6.25 6.16
CA HIS A 71 4.61 7.11 7.34
C HIS A 71 3.96 6.40 8.52
N ILE A 72 4.25 6.86 9.74
CA ILE A 72 3.70 6.29 10.98
C ILE A 72 3.15 7.41 11.85
N ASN A 73 1.91 7.25 12.34
CA ASN A 73 1.30 8.13 13.33
C ASN A 73 1.65 7.66 14.75
N LEU A 74 2.76 8.16 15.30
CA LEU A 74 3.19 7.82 16.66
C LEU A 74 2.10 8.09 17.71
N HIS A 75 1.43 9.24 17.62
CA HIS A 75 0.35 9.66 18.52
C HIS A 75 -0.95 8.85 18.38
N LYS A 76 -1.02 7.89 17.45
CA LYS A 76 -2.17 6.98 17.28
C LYS A 76 -1.83 5.55 17.65
N THR A 77 -0.71 5.03 17.13
CA THR A 77 -0.36 3.61 17.28
C THR A 77 0.52 3.33 18.50
N PHE A 78 1.25 4.33 18.99
CA PHE A 78 2.26 4.17 20.03
C PHE A 78 2.06 5.16 21.19
N ALA A 79 0.81 5.58 21.41
CA ALA A 79 0.40 6.50 22.48
C ALA A 79 -0.40 5.77 23.56
#